data_AF-A0A7C5BN09-F1
#
_entry.id   AF-A0A7C5BN09-F1
#
_cell.length_a   1.000
_cell.length_b   1.000
_cell.length_c   1.000
_cell.angle_alpha   90.00
_cell.angle_beta   90.00
_cell.angle_gamma   90.00
#
_symmetry.space_group_name_H-M   'P 1'
#
loop_
_entity.id
_entity.type
_entity.pdbx_description
1 polymer ?
#
loop_
_entity_poly.entity_id
_entity_poly.type
_entity_poly.pdbx_seq_one_letter_code
_entity_poly.pdbx_strand_id
1 'polypeptide(L)' 'YVVRTDMGCGSTIGPLTASKLGIKTIDIGVPTFAMHSIRELAGSQDAYMLNKIVTKFFNQS' A
#
# COMPACT_ATOMS: atom_id res chain seq x y z
N TYR A 1 -8.22 -3.10 0.54
CA TYR A 1 -8.98 -1.85 0.71
C TYR A 1 -9.57 -1.49 -0.64
N VAL A 2 -10.81 -0.99 -0.67
CA VAL A 2 -11.48 -0.53 -1.89
C VAL A 2 -12.23 0.75 -1.57
N VAL A 3 -12.19 1.72 -2.48
CA VAL A 3 -12.97 2.96 -2.35
C VAL A 3 -14.40 2.75 -2.81
N ARG A 4 -15.31 3.64 -2.40
CA ARG A 4 -16.67 3.64 -2.96
C ARG A 4 -16.62 3.93 -4.46
N THR A 5 -17.49 3.27 -5.21
CA THR A 5 -17.53 3.35 -6.68
C THR A 5 -17.90 4.74 -7.20
N ASP A 6 -18.54 5.57 -6.39
CA ASP A 6 -18.96 6.93 -6.72
C ASP A 6 -17.96 8.02 -6.30
N MET A 7 -16.76 7.65 -5.83
CA MET A 7 -15.69 8.58 -5.47
C MET A 7 -14.40 8.25 -6.21
N GLY A 8 -13.69 9.30 -6.65
CA GLY A 8 -12.34 9.16 -7.18
C GLY A 8 -11.34 8.74 -6.10
N CYS A 9 -10.29 8.03 -6.48
CA CYS A 9 -9.18 7.66 -5.61
C CYS A 9 -7.86 8.11 -6.24
N GLY A 10 -6.87 8.43 -5.39
CA GLY A 10 -5.50 8.60 -5.84
C GLY A 10 -4.96 7.32 -6.47
N SER A 11 -4.05 7.48 -7.44
CA SER A 11 -3.33 6.36 -8.07
C SER A 11 -1.99 6.10 -7.36
N THR A 12 -1.37 4.97 -7.67
CA THR A 12 -0.08 4.51 -7.14
C THR A 12 0.84 4.14 -8.31
N ILE A 13 2.09 3.77 -8.01
CA ILE A 13 3.04 3.30 -9.03
C ILE A 13 2.80 1.85 -9.48
N GLY A 14 1.99 1.07 -8.76
CA GLY A 14 1.75 -0.35 -9.02
C GLY A 14 1.23 -0.61 -10.44
N PRO A 15 0.07 -0.04 -10.82
CA PRO A 15 -0.48 -0.20 -12.17
C PRO A 15 0.47 0.27 -13.29
N LEU A 16 1.20 1.36 -13.04
CA LEU A 16 2.20 1.88 -13.99
C LEU A 16 3.36 0.89 -14.17
N THR A 17 3.84 0.30 -13.08
CA THR A 17 4.95 -0.66 -13.09
C THR A 17 4.53 -1.97 -13.75
N ALA A 18 3.32 -2.47 -13.45
CA ALA A 18 2.77 -3.65 -14.10
C ALA A 18 2.65 -3.46 -15.62
N SER A 19 2.13 -2.32 -16.05
CA SER A 19 1.93 -2.02 -17.47
C SER A 19 3.26 -1.87 -18.22
N LYS A 20 4.28 -1.29 -17.59
CA LYS A 20 5.58 -1.04 -18.23
C LYS A 20 6.47 -2.28 -18.29
N LEU A 21 6.44 -3.12 -17.26
CA LEU A 21 7.36 -4.27 -17.15
C LEU A 21 6.68 -5.60 -17.47
N GLY A 22 5.36 -5.65 -17.56
CA GLY A 22 4.61 -6.90 -17.76
C GLY A 22 4.66 -7.85 -16.55
N ILE A 23 5.02 -7.33 -15.37
CA ILE A 23 5.14 -8.11 -14.13
C ILE A 23 3.87 -7.90 -13.29
N LYS A 24 3.39 -8.96 -12.63
CA LYS A 24 2.27 -8.87 -11.69
C LYS A 24 2.69 -8.04 -10.47
N THR A 25 1.92 -7.02 -10.15
CA THR A 25 2.13 -6.16 -8.98
C THR A 25 0.96 -6.27 -8.01
N ILE A 26 1.23 -6.03 -6.72
CA ILE A 26 0.21 -5.84 -5.69
C ILE A 26 0.58 -4.61 -4.87
N ASP A 27 -0.37 -3.71 -4.67
CA ASP A 27 -0.19 -2.53 -3.81
C ASP A 27 -0.62 -2.87 -2.37
N ILE A 28 0.28 -2.61 -1.41
CA ILE A 28 0.03 -2.78 0.02
C ILE A 28 0.54 -1.54 0.78
N GLY A 29 -0.02 -1.27 1.95
CA GLY A 29 0.37 -0.14 2.78
C GLY A 29 -0.23 -0.20 4.18
N VAL A 30 0.21 0.70 5.05
CA VAL A 30 -0.30 0.89 6.40
C VAL A 30 -1.52 1.83 6.36
N PRO A 31 -2.61 1.56 7.11
CA PRO A 31 -3.71 2.50 7.22
C PRO A 31 -3.26 3.76 7.96
N THR A 32 -3.55 4.92 7.36
CA THR A 32 -3.27 6.23 7.98
C THR A 32 -4.50 7.13 7.95
N PHE A 33 -4.54 8.07 8.89
CA PHE A 33 -5.46 9.20 8.87
C PHE A 33 -4.74 10.49 8.46
N ALA A 34 -5.49 11.40 7.85
CA ALA A 34 -5.03 12.70 7.41
C ALA A 34 -3.84 12.66 6.43
N MET A 35 -3.84 11.70 5.49
CA MET A 35 -2.84 11.62 4.43
C MET A 35 -2.71 12.96 3.70
N HIS A 36 -1.48 13.44 3.49
CA HIS A 36 -1.09 14.77 2.99
C HIS A 36 -1.18 15.93 4.00
N SER A 37 -1.45 15.67 5.28
CA SER A 37 -1.33 16.66 6.35
C SER A 37 0.14 16.89 6.76
N ILE A 38 0.43 18.03 7.40
CA ILE A 38 1.72 18.27 8.09
C ILE A 38 1.97 17.26 9.23
N ARG A 39 0.89 16.67 9.77
CA ARG A 39 0.93 15.60 10.77
C ARG A 39 -0.09 14.53 10.42
N GLU A 40 0.41 13.34 10.10
CA GLU A 40 -0.38 12.14 9.83
C GLU A 40 -0.44 11.24 11.07
N LEU A 41 -1.39 10.31 11.11
CA LEU A 41 -1.57 9.35 12.20
C LEU A 41 -1.68 7.93 11.65
N ALA A 42 -0.98 6.98 12.27
CA ALA A 42 -1.01 5.56 11.94
C ALA A 42 -1.11 4.72 13.23
N GLY A 43 -1.52 3.45 13.12
CA GLY A 43 -1.50 2.53 14.25
C GLY A 43 -0.07 2.18 14.67
N SER A 44 0.16 2.10 15.98
CA SER A 44 1.51 1.89 16.55
C SER A 44 2.14 0.54 16.15
N GLN A 45 1.34 -0.45 15.77
CA GLN A 45 1.81 -1.78 15.36
C GLN A 45 1.87 -1.97 13.85
N ASP A 46 1.26 -1.07 13.06
CA ASP A 46 1.01 -1.34 11.64
C ASP A 46 2.30 -1.43 10.83
N ALA A 47 3.29 -0.57 11.14
CA ALA A 47 4.61 -0.63 10.51
C ALA A 47 5.33 -1.95 10.80
N TYR A 48 5.21 -2.46 12.02
CA TYR A 48 5.81 -3.75 12.41
C TYR A 48 5.14 -4.93 11.70
N MET A 49 3.80 -4.89 11.56
CA MET A 49 3.07 -5.92 10.83
C MET A 49 3.37 -5.89 9.33
N LEU A 50 3.49 -4.70 8.73
CA LEU A 50 3.91 -4.57 7.32
C LEU A 50 5.30 -5.18 7.10
N ASN A 51 6.25 -4.90 8.00
CA ASN A 51 7.58 -5.49 7.95
C ASN A 51 7.54 -7.02 7.99
N LYS A 52 6.71 -7.62 8.86
CA LYS A 52 6.53 -9.07 8.93
C LYS A 52 6.02 -9.65 7.61
N ILE A 53 5.04 -9.02 6.98
CA ILE A 53 4.44 -9.50 5.73
C ILE A 53 5.47 -9.44 4.60
N VAL A 54 6.16 -8.31 4.44
CA VAL A 54 7.18 -8.12 3.40
C VAL A 54 8.34 -9.11 3.59
N THR A 55 8.83 -9.27 4.82
CA THR A 55 9.86 -10.26 5.15
C THR A 55 9.43 -11.67 4.79
N LYS A 56 8.19 -12.04 5.16
CA LYS A 56 7.63 -13.35 4.84
C LYS A 56 7.50 -13.56 3.33
N PHE A 57 7.09 -12.55 2.57
CA PHE A 57 6.99 -12.62 1.12
C PHE A 57 8.33 -12.99 0.46
N PHE A 58 9.43 -12.37 0.89
CA PHE A 58 10.75 -12.69 0.34
C PHE A 58 11.33 -14.02 0.84
N ASN A 59 11.03 -14.41 2.08
CA ASN A 59 11.53 -15.66 2.67
C ASN A 59 10.71 -16.90 2.31
N GLN A 60 9.55 -16.75 1.69
CA GLN A 60 8.73 -17.86 1.19
C GLN A 60 9.11 -18.28 -0.25
N SER A 61 10.34 -17.95 -0.68
CA SER A 61 10.90 -18.37 -1.97
C SER A 61 11.43 -19.80 -1.91
#